data_AF-S7XFP1-F1
#
_entry.id   AF-S7XFP1-F1
#
_cell.length_a   1.000
_cell.length_b   1.000
_cell.length_c   1.000
_cell.angle_alpha   90.00
_cell.angle_beta   90.00
_cell.angle_gamma   90.00
#
_symmetry.space_group_name_H-M   'P 1'
#
loop_
_entity.id
_entity.type
_entity.pdbx_description
1 polymer ?
#
loop_
_entity_poly.entity_id
_entity_poly.type
_entity_poly.pdbx_seq_one_letter_code
_entity_poly.pdbx_strand_id
1 'polypeptide(L)'
;MKQKMTFLDIRAIINELQKKSYYINNIYSEDNKIFYFKLTAYKDNSIKNEKNNSIDEKTINKNLEKICIKDSNTSLNKDSVNRQSLLLIEPGVRMHLTKEHKCTRITSFTQQLRKYFKRSKIEIRQLGLDRVIEIKTLNYNNTGDENEDKNNVNNIIIEMYHKGNVLILENNKIVSMLRQEKDDKEDNNVINVLDNIYIRNEVSLNYSYLNFLKKYSLENITVKEFIKLLKEKGKEYFSLDNYVYNVLSKELMKYLNNMNNDIIIE
;
A
#
# COMPACT_ATOMS: atom_id res chain seq x y z
N MET A 1 -8.33 -17.69 -19.55
CA MET A 1 -8.45 -17.27 -18.13
C MET A 1 -7.68 -15.96 -17.97
N LYS A 2 -8.29 -14.90 -17.41
CA LYS A 2 -7.51 -13.70 -17.03
C LYS A 2 -6.57 -14.09 -15.89
N GLN A 3 -5.28 -13.81 -16.02
CA GLN A 3 -4.31 -13.99 -14.93
C GLN A 3 -4.74 -13.11 -13.75
N LYS A 4 -4.88 -13.72 -12.56
CA LYS A 4 -5.22 -12.99 -11.33
C LYS A 4 -3.96 -12.37 -10.76
N MET A 5 -4.07 -11.16 -10.24
CA MET A 5 -2.95 -10.52 -9.54
C MET A 5 -2.48 -11.36 -8.34
N THR A 6 -1.17 -11.51 -8.24
CA THR A 6 -0.48 -12.07 -7.08
C THR A 6 -0.29 -11.01 -6.00
N PHE A 7 0.10 -11.42 -4.79
CA PHE A 7 0.45 -10.47 -3.73
C PHE A 7 1.68 -9.61 -4.10
N LEU A 8 2.59 -10.13 -4.94
CA LEU A 8 3.76 -9.38 -5.42
C LEU A 8 3.38 -8.29 -6.42
N ASP A 9 2.44 -8.58 -7.32
CA ASP A 9 1.90 -7.58 -8.24
C ASP A 9 1.24 -6.44 -7.47
N ILE A 10 0.46 -6.77 -6.43
CA ILE A 10 -0.16 -5.78 -5.53
C ILE A 10 0.94 -4.96 -4.85
N ARG A 11 1.96 -5.62 -4.28
CA ARG A 11 3.07 -4.94 -3.60
C ARG A 11 3.78 -3.94 -4.51
N ALA A 12 4.05 -4.33 -5.77
CA ALA A 12 4.72 -3.46 -6.73
C ALA A 12 3.92 -2.17 -6.99
N ILE A 13 2.61 -2.28 -7.17
CA ILE A 13 1.73 -1.12 -7.40
C ILE A 13 1.60 -0.28 -6.13
N ILE A 14 1.44 -0.89 -4.96
CA ILE A 14 1.39 -0.17 -3.68
C ILE A 14 2.69 0.61 -3.45
N ASN A 15 3.85 0.01 -3.71
CA ASN A 15 5.14 0.69 -3.62
C ASN A 15 5.24 1.88 -4.60
N GLU A 16 4.63 1.79 -5.78
CA GLU A 16 4.56 2.92 -6.71
C GLU A 16 3.66 4.04 -6.18
N LEU A 17 2.49 3.70 -5.63
CA LEU A 17 1.55 4.65 -5.05
C LEU A 17 2.15 5.34 -3.81
N GLN A 18 2.82 4.61 -2.93
CA GLN A 18 3.40 5.14 -1.70
C GLN A 18 4.55 6.15 -1.91
N LYS A 19 5.06 6.29 -3.14
CA LYS A 19 6.04 7.35 -3.47
C LYS A 19 5.47 8.76 -3.34
N LYS A 20 4.15 8.91 -3.23
CA LYS A 20 3.46 10.20 -3.13
C LYS A 20 2.31 10.12 -2.13
N SER A 21 2.03 11.25 -1.50
CA SER A 21 0.81 11.47 -0.73
C SER A 21 -0.35 11.79 -1.68
N TYR A 22 -1.53 11.18 -1.47
CA TYR A 22 -2.71 11.39 -2.31
C TYR A 22 -3.95 11.83 -1.52
N TYR A 23 -4.80 12.59 -2.20
CA TYR A 23 -6.20 12.80 -1.84
C TYR A 23 -7.10 12.08 -2.85
N ILE A 24 -8.20 11.50 -2.38
CA ILE A 24 -9.26 11.01 -3.28
C ILE A 24 -10.11 12.20 -3.69
N ASN A 25 -9.96 12.69 -4.92
CA ASN A 25 -10.79 13.76 -5.43
C ASN A 25 -12.23 13.27 -5.73
N ASN A 26 -12.35 12.09 -6.34
CA ASN A 26 -13.64 11.48 -6.65
C ASN A 26 -13.51 9.96 -6.83
N ILE A 27 -14.65 9.26 -6.78
CA ILE A 27 -14.72 7.81 -6.98
C ILE A 27 -15.79 7.51 -8.02
N TYR A 28 -15.51 6.67 -9.00
CA TYR A 28 -16.49 6.23 -10.00
C TYR A 28 -16.56 4.70 -9.99
N SER A 29 -17.62 4.14 -10.56
CA SER A 29 -17.68 2.70 -10.79
C SER A 29 -18.38 2.36 -12.08
N GLU A 30 -18.03 1.20 -12.62
CA GLU A 30 -18.72 0.55 -13.73
C GLU A 30 -19.41 -0.71 -13.18
N ASP A 31 -20.74 -0.64 -13.04
CA ASP A 31 -21.61 -1.72 -12.58
C ASP A 31 -21.15 -2.46 -11.32
N ASN A 32 -20.60 -1.74 -10.33
CA ASN A 32 -20.08 -2.35 -9.09
C ASN A 32 -18.97 -3.41 -9.32
N LYS A 33 -18.39 -3.47 -10.52
CA LYS A 33 -17.32 -4.41 -10.89
C LYS A 33 -15.96 -3.73 -10.90
N ILE A 34 -15.91 -2.53 -11.45
CA ILE A 34 -14.68 -1.75 -11.59
C ILE A 34 -14.88 -0.43 -10.85
N PHE A 35 -13.90 -0.06 -10.03
CA PHE A 35 -13.85 1.21 -9.31
C PHE A 35 -12.71 2.05 -9.83
N TYR A 36 -12.94 3.35 -9.93
CA TYR A 36 -11.96 4.33 -10.36
C TYR A 36 -11.81 5.39 -9.28
N PHE A 37 -10.65 5.41 -8.63
CA PHE A 37 -10.29 6.43 -7.64
C PHE A 37 -9.51 7.52 -8.34
N LYS A 38 -10.10 8.71 -8.46
CA LYS A 38 -9.42 9.89 -8.99
C LYS A 38 -8.56 10.47 -7.88
N LEU A 39 -7.26 10.24 -7.96
CA LEU A 39 -6.26 10.67 -6.99
C LEU A 39 -5.60 11.98 -7.43
N THR A 40 -5.40 12.89 -6.49
CA THR A 40 -4.59 14.10 -6.67
C THR A 40 -3.37 13.99 -5.76
N ALA A 41 -2.17 14.02 -6.33
CA ALA A 41 -0.94 14.03 -5.54
C ALA A 41 -0.80 15.38 -4.82
N TYR A 42 -0.38 15.37 -3.57
CA TYR A 42 -0.06 16.59 -2.84
C TYR A 42 1.45 16.83 -2.81
N LYS A 43 1.86 18.10 -2.92
CA LYS A 43 3.25 18.50 -2.70
C LYS A 43 3.45 18.71 -1.21
N ASP A 44 4.13 17.79 -0.56
CA ASP A 44 4.62 18.04 0.80
C ASP A 44 5.65 19.19 0.72
N ASN A 45 5.21 20.39 1.13
CA ASN A 45 6.05 21.59 1.13
C ASN A 45 7.14 21.56 2.22
N SER A 46 7.20 20.51 3.04
CA SER A 46 8.16 20.33 4.14
C SER A 46 9.62 20.20 3.68
N ILE A 47 9.87 19.79 2.44
CA ILE A 47 11.25 19.61 1.92
C ILE A 47 11.92 20.95 1.56
N LYS A 48 11.19 22.08 1.52
CA LYS A 48 11.79 23.39 1.20
C LYS A 48 12.58 24.02 2.35
N ASN A 49 12.40 23.58 3.59
CA ASN A 49 13.04 24.24 4.73
C ASN A 49 14.46 23.74 5.06
N GLU A 50 14.91 22.61 4.48
CA GLU A 50 16.28 22.12 4.71
C GLU A 50 17.30 22.64 3.68
N LYS A 51 16.86 23.19 2.54
CA LYS A 51 17.76 23.69 1.49
C LYS A 51 18.18 25.16 1.62
N ASN A 52 17.69 25.88 2.63
CA ASN A 52 18.01 27.31 2.79
C ASN A 52 19.25 27.59 3.65
N ASN A 53 19.94 26.56 4.15
CA ASN A 53 21.19 26.71 4.90
C ASN A 53 22.32 25.90 4.26
N SER A 54 22.85 26.35 3.11
CA SER A 54 24.30 26.39 2.80
C SER A 54 24.57 26.58 1.30
N ILE A 55 25.27 27.68 1.00
CA ILE A 55 26.21 27.92 -0.11
C ILE A 55 25.62 28.08 -1.54
N ASP A 56 25.64 29.34 -2.00
CA ASP A 56 25.58 29.89 -3.36
C ASP A 56 25.40 28.93 -4.57
N GLU A 57 24.17 28.44 -4.77
CA GLU A 57 23.73 27.69 -5.96
C GLU A 57 23.64 28.55 -7.26
N LYS A 58 23.92 29.86 -7.20
CA LYS A 58 23.84 30.75 -8.39
C LYS A 58 24.97 30.52 -9.41
N THR A 59 26.09 29.95 -8.99
CA THR A 59 27.27 29.77 -9.86
C THR A 59 27.28 28.40 -10.56
N ILE A 60 26.65 27.38 -9.98
CA ILE A 60 26.66 26.01 -10.52
C ILE A 60 25.61 25.84 -11.64
N ASN A 61 24.43 26.46 -11.50
CA ASN A 61 23.35 26.34 -12.50
C ASN A 61 23.67 26.99 -13.85
N LYS A 62 24.60 27.96 -13.90
CA LYS A 62 24.97 28.64 -15.15
C LYS A 62 25.87 27.82 -16.07
N ASN A 63 26.56 26.80 -15.53
CA ASN A 63 27.45 25.93 -16.30
C ASN A 63 26.76 24.66 -16.82
N LEU A 64 25.68 24.21 -16.16
CA LEU A 64 24.90 23.04 -16.61
C LEU A 64 23.92 23.39 -17.75
N GLU A 65 23.46 24.64 -17.85
CA GLU A 65 22.59 25.09 -18.95
C GLU A 65 23.31 25.22 -20.31
N LYS A 66 24.66 25.25 -20.35
CA LYS A 66 25.42 25.34 -21.60
C LYS A 66 25.74 23.99 -22.25
N ILE A 67 25.60 22.87 -21.54
CA ILE A 67 26.00 21.55 -22.05
C ILE A 67 24.83 20.79 -22.70
N CYS A 68 23.58 21.13 -22.38
CA CYS A 68 22.41 20.39 -22.90
C CYS A 68 21.63 21.10 -24.03
N ILE A 69 22.12 22.21 -24.59
CA ILE A 69 21.49 22.89 -25.73
C ILE A 69 22.26 22.52 -27.00
N LYS A 70 22.12 21.27 -27.44
CA LYS A 70 22.35 20.79 -28.81
C LYS A 70 21.77 19.39 -28.83
N ASP A 71 20.45 19.33 -28.99
CA ASP A 71 19.80 18.44 -29.96
C ASP A 71 18.28 18.43 -29.75
N SER A 72 17.58 18.84 -30.82
CA SER A 72 16.15 18.66 -31.10
C SER A 72 15.11 19.33 -30.17
N ASN A 73 14.61 20.45 -30.69
CA ASN A 73 13.35 21.10 -30.34
C ASN A 73 12.17 20.12 -30.16
N THR A 74 11.66 20.00 -28.93
CA THR A 74 10.23 19.84 -28.66
C THR A 74 9.92 20.59 -27.36
N SER A 75 8.92 21.45 -27.44
CA SER A 75 8.50 22.41 -26.42
C SER A 75 8.38 21.79 -25.01
N LEU A 76 9.22 22.25 -24.09
CA LEU A 76 9.10 22.06 -22.65
C LEU A 76 7.82 22.73 -22.14
N ASN A 77 6.70 22.01 -22.17
CA ASN A 77 5.46 22.45 -21.52
C ASN A 77 5.61 22.38 -20.00
N LYS A 78 5.40 23.52 -19.35
CA LYS A 78 5.32 23.77 -17.90
C LYS A 78 4.14 23.08 -17.19
N ASP A 79 3.65 21.94 -17.68
CA ASP A 79 2.45 21.24 -17.16
C ASP A 79 2.74 20.22 -16.03
N SER A 80 3.94 20.22 -15.47
CA SER A 80 4.36 19.25 -14.44
C SER A 80 3.86 19.58 -13.02
N VAL A 81 2.72 20.26 -12.85
CA VAL A 81 2.35 20.85 -11.54
C VAL A 81 1.28 20.07 -10.77
N ASN A 82 0.42 19.24 -11.37
CA ASN A 82 -0.48 18.39 -10.59
C ASN A 82 -1.01 17.18 -11.39
N ARG A 83 -0.24 16.09 -11.43
CA ARG A 83 -0.66 14.88 -12.18
C ARG A 83 -1.78 14.16 -11.42
N GLN A 84 -3.02 14.47 -11.79
CA GLN A 84 -4.17 13.64 -11.42
C GLN A 84 -3.91 12.22 -11.93
N SER A 85 -4.01 11.25 -11.03
CA SER A 85 -3.78 9.84 -11.32
C SER A 85 -5.10 9.10 -11.09
N LEU A 86 -5.48 8.21 -12.00
CA LEU A 86 -6.72 7.46 -11.86
C LEU A 86 -6.36 6.02 -11.50
N LEU A 87 -6.68 5.59 -10.28
CA LEU A 87 -6.44 4.21 -9.83
C LEU A 87 -7.67 3.37 -10.16
N LEU A 88 -7.50 2.42 -11.08
CA LEU A 88 -8.51 1.41 -11.43
C LEU A 88 -8.35 0.20 -10.51
N ILE A 89 -9.46 -0.24 -9.92
CA ILE A 89 -9.53 -1.45 -9.11
C ILE A 89 -10.73 -2.29 -9.56
N GLU A 90 -10.46 -3.52 -10.00
CA GLU A 90 -11.44 -4.55 -10.29
C GLU A 90 -11.23 -5.66 -9.24
N PRO A 91 -12.01 -5.67 -8.13
CA PRO A 91 -11.78 -6.57 -7.00
C PRO A 91 -11.75 -8.02 -7.45
N GLY A 92 -10.72 -8.76 -7.02
CA GLY A 92 -10.49 -10.16 -7.38
C GLY A 92 -9.82 -10.38 -8.74
N VAL A 93 -9.55 -9.31 -9.50
CA VAL A 93 -9.01 -9.40 -10.86
C VAL A 93 -7.73 -8.59 -11.00
N ARG A 94 -7.81 -7.25 -10.91
CA ARG A 94 -6.68 -6.36 -11.23
C ARG A 94 -6.75 -4.99 -10.55
N MET A 95 -5.61 -4.36 -10.44
CA MET A 95 -5.41 -2.98 -9.99
C MET A 95 -4.31 -2.36 -10.87
N HIS A 96 -4.44 -1.09 -11.27
CA HIS A 96 -3.38 -0.32 -11.93
C HIS A 96 -3.75 1.16 -12.06
N LEU A 97 -2.77 2.01 -12.32
CA LEU A 97 -2.99 3.39 -12.73
C LEU A 97 -3.40 3.46 -14.21
N THR A 98 -4.42 4.27 -14.51
CA THR A 98 -4.93 4.52 -15.86
C THR A 98 -5.09 6.03 -16.11
N LYS A 99 -5.34 6.42 -17.36
CA LYS A 99 -5.58 7.81 -17.77
C LYS A 99 -7.08 8.13 -17.92
N GLU A 100 -7.90 7.12 -18.16
CA GLU A 100 -9.30 7.30 -18.55
C GLU A 100 -10.22 6.39 -17.73
N HIS A 101 -11.42 6.89 -17.46
CA HIS A 101 -12.57 6.10 -17.01
C HIS A 101 -13.69 6.31 -18.02
N LYS A 102 -14.42 5.24 -18.32
CA LYS A 102 -15.52 5.28 -19.31
C LYS A 102 -16.88 5.59 -18.69
N CYS A 103 -17.00 5.56 -17.36
CA CYS A 103 -18.30 5.55 -16.71
C CYS A 103 -18.67 6.89 -16.06
N THR A 104 -19.88 7.37 -16.37
CA THR A 104 -20.53 8.52 -15.72
C THR A 104 -21.54 8.11 -14.64
N ARG A 105 -21.95 6.83 -14.59
CA ARG A 105 -22.97 6.32 -13.67
C ARG A 105 -22.38 6.09 -12.27
N ILE A 106 -23.21 6.34 -11.26
CA ILE A 106 -22.83 6.18 -9.84
C ILE A 106 -23.81 5.19 -9.22
N THR A 107 -23.30 4.05 -8.75
CA THR A 107 -24.09 3.05 -8.03
C THR A 107 -24.31 3.46 -6.56
N SER A 108 -25.28 2.85 -5.87
CA SER A 108 -25.53 3.09 -4.43
C SER A 108 -24.29 2.84 -3.57
N PHE A 109 -23.57 1.74 -3.81
CA PHE A 109 -22.31 1.46 -3.12
C PHE A 109 -21.23 2.53 -3.41
N THR A 110 -21.18 3.05 -4.64
CA THR A 110 -20.25 4.15 -4.99
C THR A 110 -20.64 5.46 -4.30
N GLN A 111 -21.92 5.72 -4.09
CA GLN A 111 -22.37 6.86 -3.29
C GLN A 111 -21.88 6.75 -1.85
N GLN A 112 -21.91 5.55 -1.26
CA GLN A 112 -21.35 5.31 0.07
C GLN A 112 -19.84 5.53 0.09
N LEU A 113 -19.08 4.97 -0.87
CA LEU A 113 -17.65 5.25 -1.00
C LEU A 113 -17.37 6.77 -1.08
N ARG A 114 -18.16 7.50 -1.86
CA ARG A 114 -18.03 8.97 -1.95
C ARG A 114 -18.35 9.67 -0.63
N LYS A 115 -19.36 9.22 0.11
CA LYS A 115 -19.73 9.78 1.43
C LYS A 115 -18.55 9.72 2.40
N TYR A 116 -17.85 8.59 2.45
CA TYR A 116 -16.79 8.35 3.45
C TYR A 116 -15.39 8.82 3.03
N PHE A 117 -15.08 8.84 1.73
CA PHE A 117 -13.69 9.00 1.25
C PHE A 117 -13.47 10.17 0.28
N LYS A 118 -14.53 10.81 -0.24
CA LYS A 118 -14.35 11.91 -1.19
C LYS A 118 -13.69 13.10 -0.50
N ARG A 119 -12.67 13.67 -1.16
CA ARG A 119 -11.77 14.74 -0.70
C ARG A 119 -10.86 14.36 0.47
N SER A 120 -10.86 13.11 0.92
CA SER A 120 -10.02 12.67 2.05
C SER A 120 -8.57 12.46 1.63
N LYS A 121 -7.63 12.84 2.51
CA LYS A 121 -6.23 12.40 2.41
C LYS A 121 -6.18 10.91 2.72
N ILE A 122 -5.38 10.15 1.99
CA ILE A 122 -5.33 8.70 2.17
C ILE A 122 -3.91 8.15 2.29
N GLU A 123 -3.83 7.04 3.02
CA GLU A 123 -2.72 6.09 2.99
C GLU A 123 -3.22 4.82 2.31
N ILE A 124 -2.42 4.27 1.38
CA ILE A 124 -2.72 3.00 0.72
C ILE A 124 -1.64 2.01 1.13
N ARG A 125 -2.05 0.85 1.65
CA ARG A 125 -1.13 -0.21 2.02
C ARG A 125 -1.67 -1.58 1.65
N GLN A 126 -0.75 -2.52 1.47
CA GLN A 126 -1.08 -3.94 1.43
C GLN A 126 -1.07 -4.49 2.85
N LEU A 127 -2.05 -5.32 3.18
CA LEU A 127 -2.11 -6.00 4.46
C LEU A 127 -1.28 -7.29 4.40
N GLY A 128 -0.15 -7.34 5.13
CA GLY A 128 0.77 -8.49 5.18
C GLY A 128 1.28 -8.96 3.80
N LEU A 129 1.53 -10.26 3.66
CA LEU A 129 1.82 -10.90 2.36
C LEU A 129 0.55 -11.52 1.75
N ASP A 130 -0.52 -10.75 1.78
CA ASP A 130 -1.84 -11.19 1.32
C ASP A 130 -2.33 -10.35 0.15
N ARG A 131 -3.38 -10.82 -0.51
CA ARG A 131 -4.05 -10.15 -1.62
C ARG A 131 -5.14 -9.21 -1.12
N VAL A 132 -4.84 -8.48 -0.04
CA VAL A 132 -5.76 -7.53 0.60
C VAL A 132 -5.10 -6.16 0.65
N ILE A 133 -5.85 -5.14 0.20
CA ILE A 133 -5.42 -3.75 0.16
C ILE A 133 -6.28 -2.97 1.15
N GLU A 134 -5.67 -2.08 1.91
CA GLU A 134 -6.36 -1.11 2.73
C GLU A 134 -6.08 0.31 2.22
N ILE A 135 -7.15 1.08 2.05
CA ILE A 135 -7.09 2.53 1.83
C ILE A 135 -7.65 3.19 3.09
N LYS A 136 -6.79 3.81 3.87
CA LYS A 136 -7.12 4.45 5.14
C LYS A 136 -7.17 5.96 4.98
N THR A 137 -8.18 6.62 5.55
CA THR A 137 -8.18 8.09 5.62
C THR A 137 -7.17 8.56 6.65
N LEU A 138 -6.36 9.55 6.27
CA LEU A 138 -5.50 10.29 7.18
C LEU A 138 -6.28 11.52 7.62
N ASN A 139 -6.66 11.57 8.90
CA ASN A 139 -7.53 12.61 9.45
C ASN A 139 -7.05 14.02 9.06
N TYR A 140 -7.93 14.76 8.38
CA TYR A 140 -7.85 16.21 8.23
C TYR A 140 -9.28 16.75 8.19
N ASN A 141 -9.53 17.78 8.99
CA ASN A 141 -10.76 18.57 8.99
C ASN A 141 -10.97 19.11 7.56
N ASN A 142 -11.90 18.49 6.82
CA ASN A 142 -12.28 18.94 5.48
C ASN A 142 -13.65 19.62 5.44
N THR A 143 -14.28 19.71 6.60
CA THR A 143 -15.47 20.49 6.85
C THR A 143 -15.02 21.64 7.73
N GLY A 144 -15.31 22.87 7.31
CA GLY A 144 -15.18 24.05 8.17
C GLY A 144 -16.20 24.06 9.31
N ASP A 145 -16.77 22.90 9.64
CA ASP A 145 -17.71 22.71 10.74
C ASP A 145 -16.90 22.25 11.95
N GLU A 146 -16.92 23.09 12.98
CA GLU A 146 -16.20 22.90 14.24
C GLU A 146 -16.73 21.71 15.08
N ASN A 147 -17.74 20.99 14.57
CA ASN A 147 -18.49 19.95 15.27
C ASN A 147 -18.26 18.52 14.75
N GLU A 148 -17.41 18.28 13.74
CA GLU A 148 -17.11 16.91 13.30
C GLU A 148 -16.00 16.27 14.14
N ASP A 149 -16.32 15.10 14.70
CA ASP A 149 -15.44 14.30 15.55
C ASP A 149 -14.07 14.05 14.89
N LYS A 150 -13.03 14.64 15.50
CA LYS A 150 -11.61 14.59 15.07
C LYS A 150 -11.00 13.17 15.00
N ASN A 151 -11.79 12.13 15.27
CA ASN A 151 -11.34 10.76 15.47
C ASN A 151 -11.93 9.75 14.48
N ASN A 152 -12.80 10.15 13.54
CA ASN A 152 -13.39 9.19 12.60
C ASN A 152 -12.38 8.74 11.55
N VAL A 153 -11.90 7.50 11.72
CA VAL A 153 -10.98 6.84 10.79
C VAL A 153 -11.80 5.90 9.91
N ASN A 154 -11.85 6.21 8.62
CA ASN A 154 -12.52 5.40 7.62
C ASN A 154 -11.51 4.57 6.84
N ASN A 155 -11.82 3.29 6.62
CA ASN A 155 -10.98 2.38 5.84
C ASN A 155 -11.79 1.74 4.70
N ILE A 156 -11.19 1.62 3.53
CA ILE A 156 -11.66 0.73 2.47
C ILE A 156 -10.79 -0.52 2.54
N ILE A 157 -11.42 -1.67 2.72
CA ILE A 157 -10.76 -2.96 2.56
C ILE A 157 -11.13 -3.52 1.19
N ILE A 158 -10.11 -3.89 0.40
CA ILE A 158 -10.29 -4.42 -0.93
C ILE A 158 -9.64 -5.79 -0.98
N GLU A 159 -10.47 -6.80 -1.16
CA GLU A 159 -10.05 -8.19 -1.25
C GLU A 159 -9.88 -8.58 -2.71
N MET A 160 -8.69 -9.07 -3.05
CA MET A 160 -8.31 -9.50 -4.40
C MET A 160 -8.36 -11.03 -4.55
N TYR A 161 -9.20 -11.70 -3.75
CA TYR A 161 -9.50 -13.14 -3.85
C TYR A 161 -10.45 -13.49 -4.99
N HIS A 162 -10.84 -14.77 -5.12
CA HIS A 162 -11.60 -15.28 -6.25
C HIS A 162 -12.85 -14.45 -6.60
N LYS A 163 -13.74 -14.21 -5.64
CA LYS A 163 -14.94 -13.38 -5.85
C LYS A 163 -14.63 -11.89 -5.77
N GLY A 164 -13.54 -11.54 -5.08
CA GLY A 164 -13.20 -10.19 -4.67
C GLY A 164 -14.23 -9.57 -3.73
N ASN A 165 -13.85 -8.57 -2.94
CA ASN A 165 -14.82 -7.79 -2.17
C ASN A 165 -14.30 -6.38 -1.94
N VAL A 166 -15.21 -5.47 -1.61
CA VAL A 166 -14.88 -4.12 -1.15
C VAL A 166 -15.73 -3.85 0.07
N LEU A 167 -15.09 -3.53 1.19
CA LEU A 167 -15.73 -3.21 2.45
C LEU A 167 -15.41 -1.76 2.80
N ILE A 168 -16.41 -1.07 3.36
CA ILE A 168 -16.28 0.24 3.97
C ILE A 168 -16.34 0.04 5.47
N LEU A 169 -15.30 0.48 6.16
CA LEU A 169 -15.20 0.45 7.60
C LEU A 169 -15.20 1.89 8.14
N GLU A 170 -15.93 2.11 9.21
CA GLU A 170 -15.93 3.32 10.03
C GLU A 170 -15.55 2.91 11.44
N ASN A 171 -14.44 3.43 11.97
CA ASN A 171 -13.95 3.09 13.31
C ASN A 171 -13.83 1.56 13.52
N ASN A 172 -13.26 0.87 12.52
CA ASN A 172 -13.11 -0.60 12.42
C ASN A 172 -14.41 -1.41 12.34
N LYS A 173 -15.58 -0.77 12.26
CA LYS A 173 -16.86 -1.45 12.03
C LYS A 173 -17.24 -1.40 10.57
N ILE A 174 -17.63 -2.52 10.01
CA ILE A 174 -18.17 -2.67 8.66
C ILE A 174 -19.49 -1.91 8.59
N VAL A 175 -19.51 -0.86 7.78
CA VAL A 175 -20.72 -0.09 7.47
C VAL A 175 -21.37 -0.59 6.20
N SER A 176 -20.56 -1.06 5.25
CA SER A 176 -21.06 -1.55 3.97
C SER A 176 -20.09 -2.52 3.31
N MET A 177 -20.66 -3.42 2.51
CA MET A 177 -19.93 -4.42 1.73
C MET A 177 -20.51 -4.46 0.32
N LEU A 178 -19.63 -4.57 -0.67
CA LEU A 178 -20.00 -4.72 -2.07
C LEU A 178 -20.74 -6.04 -2.31
N ARG A 179 -20.25 -7.10 -1.69
CA ARG A 179 -20.83 -8.44 -1.74
C ARG A 179 -21.05 -8.89 -0.31
N GLN A 180 -22.32 -8.97 0.09
CA GLN A 180 -22.73 -9.62 1.34
C GLN A 180 -22.75 -11.13 1.07
N GLU A 181 -22.01 -11.90 1.88
CA GLU A 181 -22.23 -13.34 1.94
C GLU A 181 -23.51 -13.56 2.74
N LYS A 182 -24.43 -14.35 2.20
CA LYS A 182 -25.58 -14.81 2.99
C LYS A 182 -25.04 -15.84 3.95
N ASP A 183 -25.52 -15.81 5.20
CA ASP A 183 -25.32 -16.87 6.19
C ASP A 183 -26.07 -18.14 5.72
N ASP A 184 -25.61 -18.71 4.61
CA ASP A 184 -26.02 -20.04 4.19
C ASP A 184 -25.18 -21.00 5.06
N LYS A 185 -25.88 -21.57 6.03
CA LYS A 185 -25.41 -22.49 7.07
C LYS A 185 -24.35 -23.49 6.56
N GLU A 186 -23.34 -23.73 7.41
CA GLU A 186 -22.45 -24.91 7.50
C GLU A 186 -21.00 -24.88 6.94
N ASP A 187 -20.50 -23.82 6.30
CA ASP A 187 -19.07 -23.76 5.93
C ASP A 187 -18.26 -22.77 6.79
N ASN A 188 -17.47 -23.32 7.72
CA ASN A 188 -16.64 -22.62 8.72
C ASN A 188 -15.45 -21.78 8.18
N ASN A 189 -15.50 -21.28 6.94
CA ASN A 189 -14.46 -20.40 6.37
C ASN A 189 -15.01 -19.07 5.84
N VAL A 190 -16.28 -18.79 6.11
CA VAL A 190 -16.98 -17.58 5.69
C VAL A 190 -16.63 -16.45 6.65
N ILE A 191 -16.39 -15.27 6.10
CA ILE A 191 -16.05 -14.05 6.83
C ILE A 191 -16.96 -13.94 8.06
N ASN A 192 -16.41 -14.18 9.26
CA ASN A 192 -17.14 -14.03 10.51
C ASN A 192 -17.46 -12.55 10.69
N VAL A 193 -18.60 -12.10 10.18
CA VAL A 193 -19.23 -10.83 10.52
C VAL A 193 -19.88 -10.97 11.91
N LEU A 194 -19.10 -11.41 12.89
CA LEU A 194 -19.48 -11.27 14.30
C LEU A 194 -19.31 -9.78 14.62
N ASP A 195 -20.41 -9.13 15.00
CA ASP A 195 -20.50 -7.74 15.45
C ASP A 195 -20.12 -6.64 14.42
N ASN A 196 -20.24 -6.92 13.12
CA ASN A 196 -19.79 -6.01 12.05
C ASN A 196 -18.30 -5.66 12.16
N ILE A 197 -17.47 -6.52 12.75
CA ILE A 197 -16.02 -6.28 12.80
C ILE A 197 -15.39 -6.99 11.61
N TYR A 198 -14.47 -6.32 10.92
CA TYR A 198 -13.68 -6.98 9.89
C TYR A 198 -12.63 -7.88 10.53
N ILE A 199 -12.85 -9.19 10.49
CA ILE A 199 -11.88 -10.19 10.93
C ILE A 199 -11.01 -10.57 9.73
N ARG A 200 -9.73 -10.25 9.83
CA ARG A 200 -8.73 -10.61 8.82
C ARG A 200 -8.12 -11.98 9.13
N ASN A 201 -7.92 -12.80 8.11
CA ASN A 201 -6.97 -13.91 8.22
C ASN A 201 -5.54 -13.35 8.32
N GLU A 202 -4.97 -13.38 9.53
CA GLU A 202 -3.57 -13.03 9.72
C GLU A 202 -2.67 -14.06 9.05
N VAL A 203 -2.31 -13.81 7.79
CA VAL A 203 -1.14 -14.43 7.16
C VAL A 203 0.09 -13.72 7.70
N SER A 204 0.40 -13.96 8.98
CA SER A 204 1.70 -13.62 9.53
C SER A 204 2.67 -14.71 9.12
N LEU A 205 3.65 -14.34 8.29
CA LEU A 205 4.81 -15.20 8.15
C LEU A 205 5.61 -15.03 9.42
N ASN A 206 5.56 -16.05 10.26
CA ASN A 206 6.29 -16.08 11.50
C ASN A 206 7.79 -16.32 11.21
N TYR A 207 8.45 -15.27 10.71
CA TYR A 207 9.89 -15.19 10.49
C TYR A 207 10.67 -14.98 11.79
N SER A 208 10.06 -15.20 12.97
CA SER A 208 10.72 -14.96 14.25
C SER A 208 12.00 -15.77 14.33
N TYR A 209 13.12 -15.07 14.56
CA TYR A 209 14.43 -15.65 14.89
C TYR A 209 14.27 -16.79 15.91
N LEU A 210 13.47 -16.56 16.95
CA LEU A 210 13.21 -17.53 18.01
C LEU A 210 12.49 -18.80 17.51
N ASN A 211 11.60 -18.70 16.52
CA ASN A 211 10.93 -19.87 15.95
C ASN A 211 11.83 -20.64 14.99
N PHE A 212 12.68 -19.95 14.23
CA PHE A 212 13.73 -20.59 13.44
C PHE A 212 14.71 -21.34 14.35
N LEU A 213 15.18 -20.69 15.43
CA LEU A 213 16.04 -21.29 16.43
C LEU A 213 15.38 -22.52 17.07
N LYS A 214 14.13 -22.38 17.54
CA LYS A 214 13.37 -23.48 18.14
C LYS A 214 13.18 -24.66 17.18
N LYS A 215 12.85 -24.41 15.91
CA LYS A 215 12.62 -25.48 14.92
C LYS A 215 13.89 -26.29 14.60
N TYR A 216 15.07 -25.67 14.69
CA TYR A 216 16.33 -26.37 14.50
C TYR A 216 17.05 -26.71 15.82
N SER A 217 16.39 -26.51 16.96
CA SER A 217 16.98 -26.69 18.30
C SER A 217 18.32 -25.98 18.48
N LEU A 218 18.43 -24.78 17.90
CA LEU A 218 19.63 -23.97 17.92
C LEU A 218 19.58 -23.04 19.13
N GLU A 219 20.17 -23.47 20.24
CA GLU A 219 20.46 -22.60 21.38
C GLU A 219 21.87 -22.04 21.21
N ASN A 220 22.04 -20.72 21.41
CA ASN A 220 23.34 -20.03 21.41
C ASN A 220 24.13 -20.04 20.08
N ILE A 221 23.48 -19.76 18.95
CA ILE A 221 24.21 -19.51 17.70
C ILE A 221 24.59 -18.03 17.56
N THR A 222 25.77 -17.79 17.02
CA THR A 222 26.20 -16.42 16.68
C THR A 222 25.40 -15.89 15.48
N VAL A 223 25.31 -14.56 15.35
CA VAL A 223 24.69 -13.91 14.19
C VAL A 223 25.29 -14.41 12.86
N LYS A 224 26.61 -14.68 12.83
CA LYS A 224 27.29 -15.23 11.65
C LYS A 224 26.83 -16.65 11.30
N GLU A 225 26.66 -17.51 12.29
CA GLU A 225 26.16 -18.88 12.09
C GLU A 225 24.70 -18.88 11.67
N PHE A 226 23.87 -18.03 12.27
CA PHE A 226 22.48 -17.84 11.85
C PHE A 226 22.38 -17.42 10.39
N ILE A 227 23.19 -16.45 9.97
CA ILE A 227 23.27 -15.98 8.58
C ILE A 227 23.65 -17.12 7.63
N LYS A 228 24.62 -17.96 8.02
CA LYS A 228 25.07 -19.10 7.22
C LYS A 228 23.96 -20.15 7.08
N LEU A 229 23.31 -20.50 8.19
CA LEU A 229 22.16 -21.42 8.24
C LEU A 229 20.97 -20.91 7.44
N LEU A 230 20.66 -19.61 7.51
CA LEU A 230 19.63 -19.00 6.68
C LEU A 230 19.95 -19.15 5.19
N LYS A 231 21.21 -18.94 4.77
CA LYS A 231 21.65 -19.10 3.38
C LYS A 231 21.53 -20.55 2.89
N GLU A 232 21.84 -21.50 3.74
CA GLU A 232 21.84 -22.94 3.41
C GLU A 232 20.43 -23.55 3.45
N LYS A 233 19.64 -23.25 4.49
CA LYS A 233 18.35 -23.91 4.77
C LYS A 233 17.13 -23.00 4.64
N GLY A 234 17.31 -21.69 4.51
CA GLY A 234 16.20 -20.73 4.51
C GLY A 234 15.24 -20.90 3.34
N LYS A 235 15.69 -21.44 2.20
CA LYS A 235 14.80 -21.79 1.08
C LYS A 235 13.79 -22.88 1.45
N GLU A 236 14.25 -23.90 2.17
CA GLU A 236 13.40 -24.99 2.67
C GLU A 236 12.47 -24.50 3.77
N TYR A 237 12.94 -23.58 4.62
CA TYR A 237 12.17 -23.08 5.76
C TYR A 237 11.04 -22.12 5.36
N PHE A 238 11.29 -21.21 4.42
CA PHE A 238 10.34 -20.15 4.12
C PHE A 238 9.39 -20.46 2.96
N SER A 239 9.62 -21.56 2.22
CA SER A 239 8.84 -21.90 1.02
C SER A 239 8.65 -20.68 0.09
N LEU A 240 9.65 -19.81 0.04
CA LEU A 240 9.59 -18.53 -0.65
C LEU A 240 10.13 -18.67 -2.07
N ASP A 241 9.50 -17.94 -2.99
CA ASP A 241 10.09 -17.68 -4.30
C ASP A 241 11.49 -17.07 -4.14
N ASN A 242 12.43 -17.51 -5.00
CA ASN A 242 13.86 -17.12 -4.92
C ASN A 242 14.05 -15.59 -4.83
N TYR A 243 13.17 -14.82 -5.47
CA TYR A 243 13.20 -13.36 -5.42
C TYR A 243 12.88 -12.79 -4.03
N VAL A 244 11.80 -13.27 -3.39
CA VAL A 244 11.37 -12.79 -2.07
C VAL A 244 12.40 -13.18 -1.01
N TYR A 245 12.94 -14.39 -1.11
CA TYR A 245 14.06 -14.83 -0.28
C TYR A 245 15.30 -13.93 -0.45
N ASN A 246 15.65 -13.54 -1.68
CA ASN A 246 16.79 -12.66 -1.93
C ASN A 246 16.59 -11.23 -1.40
N VAL A 247 15.36 -10.70 -1.46
CA VAL A 247 15.04 -9.36 -0.93
C VAL A 247 15.02 -9.38 0.60
N LEU A 248 14.33 -10.36 1.21
CA LEU A 248 14.27 -10.49 2.66
C LEU A 248 15.64 -10.79 3.26
N SER A 249 16.44 -11.65 2.63
CA SER A 249 17.81 -11.92 3.10
C SER A 249 18.67 -10.66 3.02
N LYS A 250 18.57 -9.81 1.99
CA LYS A 250 19.33 -8.54 1.94
C LYS A 250 18.95 -7.56 3.06
N GLU A 251 17.66 -7.36 3.30
CA GLU A 251 17.17 -6.48 4.38
C GLU A 251 17.54 -7.03 5.77
N LEU A 252 17.34 -8.33 5.99
CA LEU A 252 17.71 -8.99 7.23
C LEU A 252 19.22 -8.94 7.47
N MET A 253 20.04 -9.15 6.43
CA MET A 253 21.50 -9.04 6.50
C MET A 253 21.95 -7.61 6.83
N LYS A 254 21.26 -6.59 6.30
CA LYS A 254 21.54 -5.19 6.62
C LYS A 254 21.23 -4.88 8.09
N TYR A 255 20.10 -5.38 8.58
CA TYR A 255 19.71 -5.26 9.99
C TYR A 255 20.71 -5.95 10.93
N LEU A 256 21.08 -7.20 10.63
CA LEU A 256 22.04 -7.97 11.42
C LEU A 256 23.45 -7.38 11.40
N ASN A 257 23.91 -6.85 10.27
CA ASN A 257 25.20 -6.16 10.18
C ASN A 257 25.23 -4.85 10.99
N ASN A 258 24.08 -4.16 11.11
CA ASN A 258 23.98 -3.00 11.97
C ASN A 258 23.96 -3.38 13.46
N MET A 259 23.42 -4.55 13.82
CA MET A 259 23.44 -5.07 15.20
C MET A 259 24.82 -5.55 15.69
N ASN A 260 25.74 -5.91 14.78
CA ASN A 260 27.12 -6.29 15.15
C ASN A 260 27.92 -5.17 15.83
N ASN A 261 27.40 -3.93 15.88
CA ASN A 261 28.07 -2.81 16.56
C ASN A 261 27.61 -2.58 18.00
N ASP A 262 26.50 -3.17 18.47
CA ASP A 262 25.83 -2.69 19.70
C ASP A 262 25.44 -3.74 20.75
N ILE A 263 25.89 -5.01 20.69
CA ILE A 263 25.50 -5.98 21.74
C ILE A 263 26.68 -6.85 22.18
N ILE A 264 27.18 -6.57 23.39
CA ILE A 264 27.79 -7.56 24.28
C ILE A 264 26.62 -8.35 24.88
N ILE A 265 26.55 -9.65 24.61
CA ILE A 265 25.61 -10.55 25.28
C ILE A 265 26.34 -11.13 26.49
N GLU A 266 25.96 -10.70 27.69
CA GLU A 266 26.10 -11.50 28.92
C GLU A 266 24.91 -12.46 29.06
#